data_AF-A0AA87F7U4-F1
#
_entry.id   AF-A0AA87F7U4-F1
#
_cell.length_a   1.000
_cell.length_b   1.000
_cell.length_c   1.000
_cell.angle_alpha   90.00
_cell.angle_beta   90.00
_cell.angle_gamma   90.00
#
_symmetry.space_group_name_H-M   'P 1'
#
loop_
_entity.id
_entity.type
_entity.pdbx_description
1 polymer ?
#
loop_
_entity_poly.entity_id
_entity_poly.type
_entity_poly.pdbx_seq_one_letter_code
_entity_poly.pdbx_strand_id
1 'polypeptide(L)'
;MIYILKPFFYPNTIERILNQLGRPFQVKYKEDFPVAHQINYYFIINTPQNIFWDGMKVAKSIRQRDDTGQLILIDEEPDYQVCFRSHLSFLAVLTPHQAQTELKEYLQNSPLH
;
A
#
# COMPACT_ATOMS: atom_id res chain seq x y z
N MET A 1 10.83 -4.53 -3.93
CA MET A 1 11.04 -3.19 -3.30
C MET A 1 9.77 -2.70 -2.58
N ILE A 2 9.87 -1.81 -1.57
CA ILE A 2 8.71 -1.26 -0.84
C ILE A 2 8.37 0.16 -1.32
N TYR A 3 7.10 0.40 -1.64
CA TYR A 3 6.55 1.70 -2.00
C TYR A 3 5.41 2.10 -1.06
N ILE A 4 5.44 3.33 -0.57
CA ILE A 4 4.33 3.95 0.16
C ILE A 4 3.65 4.94 -0.78
N LEU A 5 2.36 4.77 -1.00
CA LEU A 5 1.52 5.59 -1.85
C LEU A 5 0.50 6.30 -0.99
N LYS A 6 0.65 7.61 -0.85
CA LYS A 6 -0.17 8.40 0.07
C LYS A 6 -0.42 9.80 -0.46
N PRO A 7 -1.51 10.46 -0.03
CA PRO A 7 -1.67 11.88 -0.28
C PRO A 7 -0.62 12.69 0.50
N PHE A 8 -0.34 13.90 0.03
CA PHE A 8 0.76 14.74 0.54
C PHE A 8 0.69 14.99 2.06
N PHE A 9 -0.51 15.12 2.63
CA PHE A 9 -0.73 15.44 4.04
C PHE A 9 -1.07 14.24 4.93
N TYR A 10 -0.86 13.01 4.46
CA TYR A 10 -1.14 11.83 5.28
C TYR A 10 -0.05 11.61 6.36
N PRO A 11 -0.44 11.28 7.61
CA PRO A 11 0.52 10.98 8.68
C PRO A 11 1.60 9.98 8.27
N ASN A 12 2.83 10.20 8.70
CA ASN A 12 3.99 9.35 8.36
C ASN A 12 3.99 8.00 9.13
N THR A 13 2.82 7.44 9.46
CA THR A 13 2.66 6.25 10.30
C THR A 13 3.38 5.05 9.70
N ILE A 14 3.17 4.77 8.40
CA ILE A 14 3.79 3.63 7.72
C ILE A 14 5.29 3.82 7.59
N GLU A 15 5.74 5.01 7.26
CA GLU A 15 7.17 5.36 7.18
C GLU A 15 7.87 5.12 8.51
N ARG A 16 7.24 5.50 9.63
CA ARG A 16 7.76 5.25 10.98
C ARG A 16 7.92 3.75 11.26
N ILE A 17 6.94 2.94 10.88
CA ILE A 17 7.00 1.47 11.04
C ILE A 17 8.16 0.90 10.23
N LEU A 18 8.29 1.28 8.95
CA LEU A 18 9.36 0.78 8.08
C LEU A 18 10.75 1.21 8.57
N ASN A 19 10.89 2.46 9.03
CA ASN A 19 12.12 2.96 9.63
C ASN A 19 12.52 2.17 10.88
N GLN A 20 11.57 1.83 11.75
CA GLN A 20 11.84 1.01 12.94
C GLN A 20 12.31 -0.41 12.60
N LEU A 21 11.83 -0.96 11.47
CA LEU A 21 12.23 -2.27 10.97
C LEU A 21 13.53 -2.23 10.14
N GLY A 22 14.12 -1.04 9.92
CA GLY A 22 15.31 -0.88 9.08
C GLY A 22 15.07 -1.22 7.61
N ARG A 23 13.83 -1.18 7.12
CA ARG A 23 13.47 -1.54 5.74
C ARG A 23 13.56 -0.30 4.84
N PRO A 24 14.32 -0.33 3.72
CA PRO A 24 14.33 0.77 2.76
C PRO A 24 13.00 0.85 2.01
N PHE A 25 12.51 2.07 1.78
CA PHE A 25 11.26 2.31 1.05
C PHE A 25 11.32 3.59 0.22
N GLN A 26 10.39 3.71 -0.73
CA GLN A 26 10.19 4.93 -1.50
C GLN A 26 8.77 5.46 -1.30
N VAL A 27 8.63 6.75 -1.00
CA VAL A 27 7.33 7.42 -0.94
C VAL A 27 7.00 7.97 -2.33
N LYS A 28 5.81 7.66 -2.83
CA LYS A 28 5.30 8.12 -4.12
C LYS A 28 3.98 8.86 -3.91
N TYR A 29 3.85 10.00 -4.56
CA TYR A 29 2.68 10.87 -4.50
C TYR A 29 1.89 10.91 -5.81
N LYS A 30 2.35 10.19 -6.84
CA LYS A 30 1.82 10.22 -8.22
C LYS A 30 2.01 8.85 -8.90
N GLU A 31 1.33 8.65 -10.02
CA GLU A 31 1.29 7.40 -10.79
C GLU A 31 2.55 7.07 -11.62
N ASP A 32 3.75 7.49 -11.17
CA ASP A 32 5.01 7.09 -11.82
C ASP A 32 5.61 5.88 -11.10
N PHE A 33 5.08 4.71 -11.47
CA PHE A 33 5.47 3.41 -10.95
C PHE A 33 6.48 2.74 -11.87
N PRO A 34 7.57 2.16 -11.31
CA PRO A 34 8.52 1.42 -12.12
C PRO A 34 7.92 0.11 -12.64
N VAL A 35 8.34 -0.30 -13.84
CA VAL A 35 7.98 -1.59 -14.43
C VAL A 35 8.71 -2.71 -13.69
N ALA A 36 7.99 -3.78 -13.37
CA ALA A 36 8.42 -4.85 -12.48
C ALA A 36 9.71 -5.55 -12.95
N HIS A 37 10.70 -5.63 -12.07
CA HIS A 37 11.88 -6.51 -12.21
C HIS A 37 12.00 -7.48 -11.01
N GLN A 38 11.15 -7.35 -9.99
CA GLN A 38 11.14 -8.08 -8.72
C GLN A 38 9.77 -7.90 -8.04
N ILE A 39 9.45 -8.72 -7.04
CA ILE A 39 8.22 -8.57 -6.24
C ILE A 39 8.26 -7.23 -5.48
N ASN A 40 7.24 -6.41 -5.70
CA ASN A 40 7.09 -5.12 -5.05
C ASN A 40 5.95 -5.15 -4.02
N TYR A 41 6.13 -4.43 -2.92
CA TYR A 41 5.09 -4.20 -1.91
C TYR A 41 4.60 -2.77 -2.04
N TYR A 42 3.30 -2.60 -2.27
CA TYR A 42 2.65 -1.31 -2.44
C TYR A 42 1.71 -1.04 -1.27
N PHE A 43 2.11 -0.14 -0.38
CA PHE A 43 1.30 0.33 0.74
C PHE A 43 0.48 1.52 0.27
N ILE A 44 -0.78 1.29 -0.03
CA ILE A 44 -1.68 2.28 -0.62
C ILE A 44 -2.57 2.82 0.48
N ILE A 45 -2.40 4.08 0.81
CA ILE A 45 -3.31 4.77 1.72
C ILE A 45 -4.57 5.11 0.94
N ASN A 46 -5.73 4.74 1.46
CA ASN A 46 -7.02 5.22 1.00
C ASN A 46 -7.64 6.08 2.09
N THR A 47 -7.95 7.33 1.75
CA THR A 47 -8.54 8.29 2.69
C THR A 47 -9.75 8.86 1.96
N PRO A 48 -10.95 8.26 2.10
CA PRO A 48 -12.13 8.61 1.31
C PRO A 48 -12.51 10.10 1.37
N GLN A 49 -12.08 10.79 2.43
CA GLN A 49 -12.31 12.21 2.64
C GLN A 49 -11.41 13.11 1.77
N ASN A 50 -10.42 12.56 1.06
CA ASN A 50 -9.53 13.31 0.18
C ASN A 50 -9.96 13.23 -1.28
N ILE A 51 -10.62 14.27 -1.79
CA ILE A 51 -11.10 14.33 -3.18
C ILE A 51 -9.99 14.32 -4.24
N PHE A 52 -8.75 14.63 -3.87
CA PHE A 52 -7.61 14.68 -4.78
C PHE A 52 -6.81 13.38 -4.80
N TRP A 53 -7.23 12.38 -4.01
CA TRP A 53 -6.53 11.12 -3.87
C TRP A 53 -7.51 9.95 -3.77
N ASP A 54 -7.45 9.06 -4.75
CA ASP A 54 -8.24 7.83 -4.77
C ASP A 54 -7.29 6.63 -4.73
N GLY A 55 -7.18 6.00 -3.56
CA GLY A 55 -6.30 4.85 -3.34
C GLY A 55 -6.71 3.64 -4.19
N MET A 56 -8.00 3.46 -4.44
CA MET A 56 -8.50 2.36 -5.28
C MET A 56 -8.13 2.57 -6.76
N LYS A 57 -8.23 3.80 -7.26
CA LYS A 57 -7.75 4.14 -8.60
C LYS A 57 -6.25 3.91 -8.74
N VAL A 58 -5.47 4.31 -7.73
CA VAL A 58 -4.02 4.06 -7.68
C VAL A 58 -3.72 2.56 -7.70
N ALA A 59 -4.43 1.75 -6.90
CA ALA A 59 -4.28 0.30 -6.90
C ALA A 59 -4.55 -0.32 -8.28
N LYS A 60 -5.58 0.17 -8.97
CA LYS A 60 -5.89 -0.24 -10.35
C LYS A 60 -4.78 0.13 -11.34
N SER A 61 -4.26 1.36 -11.24
CA SER A 61 -3.14 1.83 -12.07
C SER A 61 -1.87 1.01 -11.86
N ILE A 62 -1.58 0.60 -10.62
CA ILE A 62 -0.46 -0.31 -10.32
C ILE A 62 -0.72 -1.67 -10.96
N ARG A 63 -1.90 -2.26 -10.78
CA ARG A 63 -2.20 -3.61 -11.28
C ARG A 63 -2.11 -3.72 -12.80
N GLN A 64 -2.34 -2.63 -13.52
CA GLN A 64 -2.14 -2.54 -14.98
C GLN A 64 -0.67 -2.55 -15.42
N ARG A 65 0.27 -2.23 -14.52
CA ARG A 65 1.71 -2.11 -14.80
C ARG A 65 2.57 -3.16 -14.09
N ASP A 66 2.12 -3.65 -12.94
CA ASP A 66 2.73 -4.70 -12.12
C ASP A 66 1.62 -5.63 -11.60
N ASP A 67 1.38 -6.72 -12.33
CA ASP A 67 0.39 -7.75 -12.00
C ASP A 67 0.87 -8.68 -10.87
N THR A 68 2.17 -8.70 -10.56
CA THR A 68 2.78 -9.52 -9.51
C THR A 68 2.94 -8.81 -8.17
N GLY A 69 2.82 -7.48 -8.17
CA GLY A 69 2.95 -6.63 -6.98
C GLY A 69 1.98 -7.01 -5.86
N GLN A 70 2.46 -6.99 -4.63
CA GLN A 70 1.67 -7.19 -3.43
C GLN A 70 1.02 -5.87 -3.03
N LEU A 71 -0.30 -5.77 -3.20
CA LEU A 71 -1.06 -4.56 -2.84
C LEU A 71 -1.57 -4.68 -1.41
N ILE A 72 -1.26 -3.69 -0.58
CA ILE A 72 -1.77 -3.56 0.78
C ILE A 72 -2.51 -2.24 0.85
N LEU A 73 -3.84 -2.31 1.01
CA LEU A 73 -4.68 -1.12 1.15
C LEU A 73 -4.79 -0.76 2.64
N ILE A 74 -4.55 0.50 2.97
CA ILE A 74 -4.76 1.04 4.31
C ILE A 74 -5.90 2.04 4.21
N ASP A 75 -7.07 1.65 4.70
CA ASP A 75 -8.32 2.41 4.56
C ASP A 75 -8.90 2.70 5.94
N GLU A 76 -9.36 3.93 6.20
CA GLU A 76 -10.01 4.28 7.47
C GLU A 76 -11.31 3.49 7.69
N GLU A 77 -12.09 3.31 6.63
CA GLU A 77 -13.38 2.64 6.64
C GLU A 77 -13.43 1.63 5.48
N PRO A 78 -12.74 0.47 5.60
CA PRO A 78 -12.57 -0.46 4.50
C PRO A 78 -13.91 -1.06 4.05
N ASP A 79 -14.29 -0.79 2.80
CA ASP A 79 -15.35 -1.52 2.12
C ASP A 79 -14.78 -2.81 1.50
N TYR A 80 -14.81 -3.88 2.28
CA TYR A 80 -14.31 -5.19 1.84
C TYR A 80 -15.07 -5.75 0.63
N GLN A 81 -16.34 -5.39 0.45
CA GLN A 81 -17.13 -5.87 -0.69
C GLN A 81 -16.66 -5.21 -1.98
N VAL A 82 -16.41 -3.89 -1.95
CA VAL A 82 -15.81 -3.15 -3.07
C VAL A 82 -14.40 -3.67 -3.35
N CYS A 83 -13.58 -3.87 -2.32
CA CYS A 83 -12.23 -4.42 -2.49
C CYS A 83 -12.26 -5.81 -3.15
N PHE A 84 -13.12 -6.71 -2.69
CA PHE A 84 -13.25 -8.06 -3.26
C PHE A 84 -13.74 -8.03 -4.72
N ARG A 85 -14.78 -7.22 -5.01
CA ARG A 85 -15.35 -7.08 -6.36
C ARG A 85 -14.45 -6.34 -7.34
N SER A 86 -13.43 -5.63 -6.85
CA SER A 86 -12.48 -4.93 -7.71
C SER A 86 -11.55 -5.89 -8.50
N HIS A 87 -11.42 -7.14 -8.05
CA HIS A 87 -10.48 -8.13 -8.60
C HIS A 87 -9.02 -7.66 -8.66
N LEU A 88 -8.63 -6.71 -7.79
CA LEU A 88 -7.27 -6.18 -7.72
C LEU A 88 -6.30 -7.08 -6.93
N SER A 89 -6.81 -8.13 -6.28
CA SER A 89 -6.03 -9.09 -5.49
C SER A 89 -5.14 -8.41 -4.45
N PHE A 90 -5.78 -7.76 -3.47
CA PHE A 90 -5.07 -7.21 -2.32
C PHE A 90 -4.53 -8.34 -1.45
N LEU A 91 -3.26 -8.23 -1.06
CA LEU A 91 -2.65 -9.10 -0.04
C LEU A 91 -3.33 -8.85 1.32
N ALA A 92 -3.58 -7.58 1.65
CA ALA A 92 -4.31 -7.19 2.84
C ALA A 92 -5.07 -5.87 2.63
N VAL A 93 -6.19 -5.74 3.34
CA VAL A 93 -6.96 -4.49 3.46
C VAL A 93 -7.11 -4.21 4.95
N LEU A 94 -6.46 -3.15 5.42
CA LEU A 94 -6.23 -2.88 6.83
C LEU A 94 -6.75 -1.50 7.21
N THR A 95 -7.25 -1.36 8.42
CA THR A 95 -7.39 -0.04 9.06
C THR A 95 -6.03 0.54 9.45
N PRO A 96 -5.89 1.87 9.65
CA PRO A 96 -4.65 2.46 10.14
C PRO A 96 -4.17 1.86 11.47
N HIS A 97 -5.10 1.44 12.33
CA HIS A 97 -4.78 0.75 13.59
C HIS A 97 -4.23 -0.65 13.33
N GLN A 98 -4.90 -1.47 12.51
CA GLN A 98 -4.43 -2.80 12.13
C GLN A 98 -3.05 -2.76 11.45
N ALA A 99 -2.83 -1.77 10.58
CA ALA A 99 -1.56 -1.57 9.89
C ALA A 99 -0.37 -1.40 10.86
N GLN A 100 -0.57 -0.84 12.06
CA GLN A 100 0.52 -0.69 13.03
C GLN A 100 1.02 -2.01 13.60
N THR A 101 0.13 -3.00 13.69
CA THR A 101 0.41 -4.30 14.29
C THR A 101 0.75 -5.32 13.20
N GLU A 102 -0.13 -5.49 12.21
CA GLU A 102 -0.03 -6.56 11.23
C GLU A 102 1.11 -6.35 10.22
N LEU A 103 1.43 -5.10 9.86
CA LEU A 103 2.52 -4.85 8.91
C LEU A 103 3.88 -5.29 9.43
N LYS A 104 4.09 -5.23 10.75
CA LYS A 104 5.32 -5.74 11.35
C LYS A 104 5.46 -7.24 11.11
N GLU A 105 4.36 -7.99 11.27
CA GLU A 105 4.32 -9.43 11.05
C GLU A 105 4.52 -9.78 9.56
N TYR A 106 3.82 -9.08 8.65
CA TYR A 106 3.98 -9.30 7.21
C TYR A 106 5.41 -9.01 6.75
N LEU A 107 6.05 -7.98 7.29
CA LEU A 107 7.38 -7.54 6.86
C LEU A 107 8.55 -8.25 7.57
N GLN A 108 8.32 -8.83 8.75
CA GLN A 108 9.30 -9.67 9.43
C GLN A 108 9.38 -11.06 8.79
N ASN A 109 8.24 -11.61 8.38
CA ASN A 109 8.16 -12.94 7.77
C ASN A 109 8.37 -12.94 6.25
N SER A 110 8.40 -11.77 5.61
CA SER A 110 8.70 -11.65 4.20
C SER A 110 10.21 -11.72 3.96
N PRO A 111 10.73 -12.73 3.24
CA PRO A 111 12.10 -12.72 2.76
C PRO A 111 12.20 -11.67 1.66
N LEU A 112 12.56 -10.44 2.02
CA LEU A 112 13.04 -9.47 1.06
C LEU A 112 14.43 -9.95 0.62
N HIS A 113 14.45 -10.77 -0.43
CA HIS A 113 15.65 -11.20 -1.16
C HIS A 113 16.19 -10.07 -2.04
#